data_AF-A0A0Q7S8G8-F1
#
_entry.id   AF-A0A0Q7S8G8-F1
#
_cell.length_a   1.000
_cell.length_b   1.000
_cell.length_c   1.000
_cell.angle_alpha   90.00
_cell.angle_beta   90.00
_cell.angle_gamma   90.00
#
_symmetry.space_group_name_H-M   'P 1'
#
loop_
_entity.id
_entity.type
_entity.pdbx_description
1 polymer ?
#
loop_
_entity_poly.entity_id
_entity_poly.type
_entity_poly.pdbx_seq_one_letter_code
_entity_poly.pdbx_strand_id
1 'polypeptide(L)'
;MRTLLLLALLPTLVAAACPDDAGFKKLASFEHLYLGEAHGTQEVPQLVQCLVQSAIAAKPTSLAVSLEMPEDARQPDSWQWKSQDGRASQAMWQLHQWLQAQEAAGALKLHHHQPTGSYPDQADYEKAAGLSLNALMRQNARVIVLGGNFHSRREPIEWMPNVRPMGTYVGEGTVHVDLQALEGGTAWNCTSRSTGNAPPPPPTCAANTQLAVPRGDARVGDLISGREFGHDYVYLMKSFTASPPLKQPQ
;
A
#
# COMPACT_ATOMS: atom_id res chain seq x y z
N MET A 1 34.66 -30.59 32.08
CA MET A 1 33.57 -29.59 31.97
C MET A 1 33.00 -29.66 30.56
N ARG A 2 31.75 -30.09 30.40
CA ARG A 2 31.04 -30.12 29.11
C ARG A 2 30.21 -28.83 29.01
N THR A 3 30.55 -27.97 28.05
CA THR A 3 29.78 -26.77 27.73
C THR A 3 28.53 -27.19 26.96
N LEU A 4 27.34 -27.03 27.55
CA LEU A 4 26.09 -27.12 26.80
C LEU A 4 25.93 -25.85 25.96
N LEU A 5 25.84 -26.01 24.64
CA LEU A 5 25.40 -24.97 23.73
C LEU A 5 23.86 -24.93 23.78
N LEU A 6 23.26 -23.89 24.36
CA LEU A 6 21.84 -23.60 24.17
C LEU A 6 21.68 -22.99 22.77
N LEU A 7 21.15 -23.77 21.82
CA LEU A 7 20.57 -23.19 20.61
C LEU A 7 19.30 -22.44 21.02
N ALA A 8 19.34 -21.11 20.96
CA ALA A 8 18.14 -20.29 21.05
C ALA A 8 17.32 -20.53 19.77
N LEU A 9 16.21 -21.27 19.90
CA LEU A 9 15.17 -21.34 18.89
C LEU A 9 14.49 -19.97 18.82
N LEU A 10 14.91 -19.13 17.87
CA LEU A 10 14.16 -17.95 17.49
C LEU A 10 12.80 -18.42 16.94
N PRO A 11 11.67 -17.86 17.40
CA PRO A 11 10.38 -18.19 16.81
C PRO A 11 10.39 -17.67 15.37
N THR A 12 10.36 -18.58 14.42
CA THR A 12 10.05 -18.25 13.03
C THR A 12 8.62 -17.70 13.02
N LEU A 13 8.45 -16.39 12.78
CA LEU A 13 7.15 -15.87 12.39
C LEU A 13 6.72 -16.68 11.16
N VAL A 14 5.69 -17.50 11.33
CA VAL A 14 5.05 -18.16 10.20
C VAL A 14 4.36 -17.03 9.44
N ALA A 15 4.94 -16.61 8.32
CA ALA A 15 4.26 -15.71 7.39
C ALA A 15 2.89 -16.32 7.09
N ALA A 16 1.81 -15.57 7.31
CA ALA A 16 0.47 -16.11 7.05
C ALA A 16 0.37 -16.48 5.56
N ALA A 17 -0.28 -17.61 5.28
CA ALA A 17 -0.47 -18.07 3.91
C ALA A 17 -1.25 -17.01 3.10
N CYS A 18 -0.96 -16.94 1.80
CA CYS A 18 -1.70 -16.06 0.92
C CYS A 18 -3.17 -16.45 0.85
N PRO A 19 -4.09 -15.48 0.76
CA PRO A 19 -5.51 -15.79 0.58
C PRO A 19 -5.74 -16.61 -0.69
N ASP A 20 -6.76 -17.47 -0.67
CA ASP A 20 -7.15 -18.32 -1.81
C ASP A 20 -8.65 -18.23 -2.13
N ASP A 21 -9.34 -17.26 -1.53
CA ASP A 21 -10.74 -16.97 -1.76
C ASP A 21 -11.00 -16.43 -3.18
N ALA A 22 -12.28 -16.33 -3.53
CA ALA A 22 -12.70 -15.92 -4.86
C ALA A 22 -12.32 -14.46 -5.18
N GLY A 23 -12.37 -13.55 -4.20
CA GLY A 23 -12.00 -12.15 -4.42
C GLY A 23 -10.51 -11.99 -4.65
N PHE A 24 -9.66 -12.70 -3.88
CA PHE A 24 -8.23 -12.73 -4.12
C PHE A 24 -7.90 -13.28 -5.50
N LYS A 25 -8.50 -14.41 -5.90
CA LYS A 25 -8.34 -14.97 -7.25
C LYS A 25 -8.75 -13.98 -8.34
N LYS A 26 -9.82 -13.21 -8.10
CA LYS A 26 -10.26 -12.17 -9.04
C LYS A 26 -9.26 -11.01 -9.09
N LEU A 27 -8.79 -10.50 -7.95
CA LEU A 27 -7.75 -9.47 -7.88
C LEU A 27 -6.48 -9.90 -8.62
N ALA A 28 -6.04 -11.14 -8.37
CA ALA A 28 -4.86 -11.72 -8.98
C ALA A 28 -5.03 -11.99 -10.50
N SER A 29 -6.23 -11.84 -11.07
CA SER A 29 -6.48 -12.01 -12.51
C SER A 29 -6.33 -10.73 -13.34
N PHE A 30 -6.35 -9.56 -12.71
CA PHE A 30 -6.28 -8.29 -13.44
C PHE A 30 -4.86 -8.01 -13.97
N GLU A 31 -4.78 -7.44 -15.17
CA GLU A 31 -3.54 -7.01 -15.81
C GLU A 31 -2.92 -5.78 -15.13
N HIS A 32 -3.73 -4.76 -14.83
CA HIS A 32 -3.28 -3.56 -14.13
C HIS A 32 -4.15 -3.33 -12.91
N LEU A 33 -3.52 -3.27 -11.75
CA LEU A 33 -4.17 -3.10 -10.46
C LEU A 33 -3.58 -1.90 -9.74
N TYR A 34 -4.42 -0.99 -9.27
CA TYR A 34 -4.04 0.09 -8.37
C TYR A 34 -4.76 -0.09 -7.04
N LEU A 35 -4.00 -0.55 -6.05
CA LEU A 35 -4.43 -0.78 -4.67
C LEU A 35 -4.30 0.50 -3.86
N GLY A 36 -5.41 0.94 -3.30
CA GLY A 36 -5.51 1.99 -2.30
C GLY A 36 -5.47 1.41 -0.89
N GLU A 37 -4.60 1.96 -0.05
CA GLU A 37 -4.49 1.52 1.34
C GLU A 37 -4.61 2.65 2.36
N ALA A 38 -4.91 2.25 3.60
CA ALA A 38 -4.55 3.02 4.77
C ALA A 38 -3.11 2.68 5.19
N HIS A 39 -2.24 3.68 5.27
CA HIS A 39 -0.84 3.48 5.65
C HIS A 39 -0.68 2.91 7.06
N GLY A 40 0.42 2.19 7.27
CA GLY A 40 0.84 1.73 8.60
C GLY A 40 0.10 0.49 9.09
N THR A 41 -0.30 -0.41 8.18
CA THR A 41 -0.88 -1.72 8.52
C THR A 41 0.12 -2.85 8.25
N GLN A 42 -0.07 -4.00 8.90
CA GLN A 42 0.73 -5.21 8.66
C GLN A 42 0.22 -5.97 7.42
N GLU A 43 -1.10 -6.03 7.27
CA GLU A 43 -1.77 -6.96 6.38
C GLU A 43 -1.74 -6.51 4.91
N VAL A 44 -1.76 -5.19 4.64
CA VAL A 44 -1.76 -4.70 3.26
C VAL A 44 -0.43 -5.01 2.55
N PRO A 45 0.75 -4.70 3.10
CA PRO A 45 2.01 -5.10 2.46
C PRO A 45 2.11 -6.61 2.24
N GLN A 46 1.58 -7.42 3.16
CA GLN A 46 1.52 -8.87 3.02
C GLN A 46 0.60 -9.31 1.85
N LEU A 47 -0.60 -8.72 1.73
CA LEU A 47 -1.50 -8.99 0.61
C LEU A 47 -0.84 -8.65 -0.74
N VAL A 48 -0.12 -7.53 -0.80
CA VAL A 48 0.63 -7.12 -2.00
C VAL A 48 1.72 -8.12 -2.33
N GLN A 49 2.50 -8.57 -1.34
CA GLN A 49 3.48 -9.64 -1.54
C GLN A 49 2.83 -10.89 -2.15
N CYS A 50 1.65 -11.29 -1.67
CA CYS A 50 0.89 -12.42 -2.20
C CYS A 50 0.43 -12.22 -3.66
N LEU A 51 -0.09 -11.04 -4.00
CA LEU A 51 -0.48 -10.72 -5.37
C LEU A 51 0.73 -10.75 -6.32
N VAL A 52 1.89 -10.24 -5.88
CA VAL A 52 3.13 -10.27 -6.66
C VAL A 52 3.64 -11.70 -6.82
N GLN A 53 3.65 -12.51 -5.76
CA GLN A 53 4.01 -13.93 -5.85
C GLN A 53 3.12 -14.68 -6.84
N SER A 54 1.80 -14.46 -6.79
CA SER A 54 0.87 -15.03 -7.77
C SER A 54 1.16 -14.56 -9.20
N ALA A 55 1.51 -13.28 -9.39
CA ALA A 55 1.86 -12.74 -10.69
C ALA A 55 3.17 -13.33 -11.24
N ILE A 56 4.21 -13.46 -10.42
CA ILE A 56 5.48 -14.12 -10.81
C ILE A 56 5.22 -15.57 -11.23
N ALA A 57 4.41 -16.31 -10.46
CA ALA A 57 4.07 -17.69 -10.78
C ALA A 57 3.32 -17.84 -12.12
N ALA A 58 2.50 -16.85 -12.48
CA ALA A 58 1.80 -16.79 -13.77
C ALA A 58 2.70 -16.44 -14.96
N LYS A 59 3.96 -16.00 -14.72
CA LYS A 59 4.97 -15.68 -15.75
C LYS A 59 4.45 -14.78 -16.88
N PRO A 60 3.95 -13.57 -16.59
CA PRO A 60 3.60 -12.61 -17.63
C PRO A 60 4.84 -12.25 -18.46
N THR A 61 4.64 -11.73 -19.66
CA THR A 61 5.74 -11.27 -20.52
C THR A 61 6.56 -10.14 -19.89
N SER A 62 5.92 -9.30 -19.07
CA SER A 62 6.58 -8.35 -18.17
C SER A 62 5.71 -8.04 -16.95
N LEU A 63 6.34 -7.92 -15.79
CA LEU A 63 5.71 -7.58 -14.52
C LEU A 63 6.42 -6.36 -13.92
N ALA A 64 5.66 -5.33 -13.57
CA ALA A 64 6.14 -4.24 -12.73
C ALA A 64 5.33 -4.15 -11.43
N VAL A 65 6.02 -3.75 -10.37
CA VAL A 65 5.40 -3.38 -9.10
C VAL A 65 5.76 -1.94 -8.81
N SER A 66 4.78 -1.13 -8.43
CA SER A 66 5.04 0.26 -8.06
C SER A 66 4.55 0.61 -6.67
N LEU A 67 5.38 1.34 -5.92
CA LEU A 67 5.08 1.79 -4.57
C LEU A 67 5.09 3.32 -4.50
N GLU A 68 4.16 3.89 -3.73
CA GLU A 68 4.09 5.31 -3.45
C GLU A 68 5.17 5.72 -2.44
N MET A 69 6.37 5.89 -2.96
CA MET A 69 7.59 6.26 -2.24
C MET A 69 8.56 6.87 -3.24
N PRO A 70 9.56 7.64 -2.79
CA PRO A 70 10.55 8.23 -3.69
C PRO A 70 11.59 7.21 -4.11
N GLU A 71 12.26 7.44 -5.24
CA GLU A 71 13.26 6.50 -5.78
C GLU A 71 14.46 6.30 -4.83
N ASP A 72 14.81 7.30 -4.01
CA ASP A 72 15.86 7.18 -3.01
C ASP A 72 15.50 6.22 -1.87
N ALA A 73 14.22 5.84 -1.71
CA ALA A 73 13.78 4.83 -0.74
C ALA A 73 14.43 3.46 -0.95
N ARG A 74 15.05 3.19 -2.11
CA ARG A 74 15.96 2.06 -2.31
C ARG A 74 17.09 1.98 -1.26
N GLN A 75 17.48 3.12 -0.70
CA GLN A 75 18.52 3.20 0.32
C GLN A 75 17.93 3.22 1.75
N PRO A 76 18.47 2.43 2.71
CA PRO A 76 18.00 2.40 4.10
C PRO A 76 18.08 3.74 4.87
N ASP A 77 18.87 4.68 4.38
CA ASP A 77 19.07 6.01 4.96
C ASP A 77 18.22 7.11 4.30
N SER A 78 17.40 6.77 3.30
CA SER A 78 16.40 7.67 2.74
C SER A 78 15.55 8.32 3.82
N TRP A 79 15.12 9.56 3.55
CA TRP A 79 14.20 10.29 4.43
C TRP A 79 12.88 9.54 4.61
N GLN A 80 12.44 8.76 3.61
CA GLN A 80 11.25 7.90 3.68
C GLN A 80 11.28 7.06 4.96
N TRP A 81 12.40 6.38 5.23
CA TRP A 81 12.56 5.46 6.36
C TRP A 81 12.89 6.16 7.69
N LYS A 82 13.02 7.49 7.69
CA LYS A 82 13.16 8.32 8.89
C LYS A 82 11.81 8.89 9.35
N SER A 83 10.77 8.85 8.50
CA SER A 83 9.42 9.26 8.87
C SER A 83 8.90 8.44 10.06
N GLN A 84 8.06 9.09 10.87
CA GLN A 84 7.43 8.49 12.05
C GLN A 84 5.99 8.04 11.80
N ASP A 85 5.49 8.22 10.59
CA ASP A 85 4.15 7.78 10.19
C ASP A 85 4.14 6.38 9.55
N GLY A 86 2.94 5.92 9.20
CA GLY A 86 2.71 4.59 8.63
C GLY A 86 3.35 4.33 7.26
N ARG A 87 3.79 5.37 6.54
CA ARG A 87 4.45 5.21 5.22
C ARG A 87 5.84 4.58 5.36
N ALA A 88 6.46 4.72 6.53
CA ALA A 88 7.76 4.14 6.88
C ALA A 88 7.65 2.85 7.69
N SER A 89 6.49 2.18 7.65
CA SER A 89 6.20 1.03 8.50
C SER A 89 7.18 -0.14 8.30
N GLN A 90 7.38 -0.93 9.36
CA GLN A 90 8.18 -2.16 9.30
C GLN A 90 7.67 -3.14 8.24
N ALA A 91 6.36 -3.30 8.09
CA ALA A 91 5.75 -4.12 7.03
C ALA A 91 6.10 -3.60 5.63
N MET A 92 6.01 -2.28 5.40
CA MET A 92 6.36 -1.68 4.11
C MET A 92 7.86 -1.85 3.81
N TRP A 93 8.72 -1.71 4.82
CA TRP A 93 10.16 -1.99 4.69
C TRP A 93 10.42 -3.45 4.29
N GLN A 94 9.74 -4.41 4.93
CA GLN A 94 9.88 -5.83 4.60
C GLN A 94 9.42 -6.13 3.17
N LEU A 95 8.26 -5.61 2.76
CA LEU A 95 7.77 -5.74 1.39
C LEU A 95 8.77 -5.15 0.39
N HIS A 96 9.27 -3.94 0.65
CA HIS A 96 10.20 -3.25 -0.23
C HIS A 96 11.52 -4.01 -0.39
N GLN A 97 12.11 -4.49 0.70
CA GLN A 97 13.33 -5.32 0.66
C GLN A 97 13.10 -6.62 -0.12
N TRP A 98 11.94 -7.25 0.06
CA TRP A 98 11.58 -8.45 -0.70
C TRP A 98 11.42 -8.16 -2.20
N LEU A 99 10.77 -7.05 -2.57
CA LEU A 99 10.61 -6.61 -3.96
C LEU A 99 11.94 -6.27 -4.62
N GLN A 100 12.86 -5.62 -3.91
CA GLN A 100 14.21 -5.37 -4.41
C GLN A 100 14.95 -6.68 -4.69
N ALA A 101 14.79 -7.70 -3.84
CA ALA A 101 15.37 -9.02 -4.10
C ALA A 101 14.72 -9.71 -5.32
N GLN A 102 13.41 -9.56 -5.54
CA GLN A 102 12.74 -10.08 -6.74
C GLN A 102 13.19 -9.37 -8.02
N GLU A 103 13.39 -8.05 -7.97
CA GLU A 103 13.93 -7.27 -9.07
C GLU A 103 15.37 -7.69 -9.39
N ALA A 104 16.23 -7.85 -8.39
CA ALA A 104 17.59 -8.33 -8.56
C ALA A 104 17.66 -9.75 -9.16
N ALA A 105 16.65 -10.59 -8.88
CA ALA A 105 16.49 -11.90 -9.50
C ALA A 105 15.90 -11.86 -10.92
N GLY A 106 15.57 -10.67 -11.44
CA GLY A 106 14.98 -10.48 -12.76
C GLY A 106 13.50 -10.87 -12.87
N ALA A 107 12.81 -11.06 -11.75
CA ALA A 107 11.42 -11.53 -11.74
C ALA A 107 10.39 -10.41 -11.99
N LEU A 108 10.76 -9.16 -11.74
CA LEU A 108 9.91 -7.98 -11.92
C LEU A 108 10.75 -6.71 -12.08
N LYS A 109 10.11 -5.60 -12.49
CA LYS A 109 10.62 -4.23 -12.36
C LYS A 109 10.01 -3.55 -11.14
N LEU A 110 10.82 -2.98 -10.25
CA LEU A 110 10.36 -2.17 -9.13
C LEU A 110 10.39 -0.69 -9.50
N HIS A 111 9.28 0.01 -9.28
CA HIS A 111 9.11 1.42 -9.63
C HIS A 111 8.63 2.24 -8.43
N HIS A 112 9.23 3.40 -8.19
CA HIS A 112 8.84 4.33 -7.14
C HIS A 112 8.14 5.51 -7.81
N HIS A 113 6.84 5.69 -7.55
CA HIS A 113 6.03 6.68 -8.30
C HIS A 113 5.82 8.00 -7.58
N GLN A 114 6.42 8.21 -6.39
CA GLN A 114 6.46 9.54 -5.81
C GLN A 114 7.39 10.41 -6.66
N PRO A 115 6.88 11.51 -7.24
CA PRO A 115 7.70 12.36 -8.09
C PRO A 115 8.80 13.07 -7.29
N THR A 116 9.94 13.32 -7.94
CA THR A 116 11.06 14.06 -7.36
C THR A 116 10.94 15.56 -7.64
N GLY A 117 11.38 16.38 -6.67
CA GLY A 117 11.39 17.85 -6.80
C GLY A 117 10.24 18.55 -6.09
N SER A 118 10.20 19.88 -6.23
CA SER A 118 9.17 20.72 -5.64
C SER A 118 8.05 20.94 -6.65
N TYR A 119 6.82 20.70 -6.21
CA TYR A 119 5.61 20.96 -6.99
C TYR A 119 4.95 22.24 -6.46
N PRO A 120 4.41 23.09 -7.35
CA PRO A 120 3.77 24.34 -6.93
C PRO A 120 2.49 24.09 -6.14
N ASP A 121 1.79 22.99 -6.43
CA ASP A 121 0.63 22.53 -5.68
C ASP A 121 0.45 20.99 -5.74
N GLN A 122 -0.55 20.50 -5.02
CA GLN A 122 -0.90 19.08 -4.99
C GLN A 122 -1.40 18.56 -6.34
N ALA A 123 -2.09 19.37 -7.15
CA ALA A 123 -2.66 18.91 -8.41
C ALA A 123 -1.55 18.54 -9.43
N ASP A 124 -0.48 19.34 -9.48
CA ASP A 124 0.68 19.03 -10.32
C ASP A 124 1.45 17.80 -9.82
N TYR A 125 1.53 17.59 -8.50
CA TYR A 125 2.11 16.39 -7.90
C TYR A 125 1.31 15.13 -8.29
N GLU A 126 -0.02 15.13 -8.10
CA GLU A 126 -0.88 13.99 -8.43
C GLU A 126 -0.78 13.64 -9.92
N LYS A 127 -0.79 14.67 -10.78
CA LYS A 127 -0.69 14.51 -12.23
C LYS A 127 0.65 13.92 -12.66
N ALA A 128 1.76 14.40 -12.11
CA ALA A 128 3.09 13.88 -12.45
C ALA A 128 3.22 12.41 -12.05
N ALA A 129 2.78 12.05 -10.84
CA ALA A 129 2.80 10.67 -10.36
C ALA A 129 1.91 9.75 -11.21
N GLY A 130 0.67 10.18 -11.48
CA GLY A 130 -0.28 9.40 -12.27
C GLY A 130 0.15 9.21 -13.72
N LEU A 131 0.77 10.21 -14.36
CA LEU A 131 1.33 10.09 -15.70
C LEU A 131 2.54 9.13 -15.73
N SER A 132 3.36 9.12 -14.69
CA SER A 132 4.45 8.15 -14.55
C SER A 132 3.91 6.71 -14.48
N LEU A 133 2.87 6.49 -13.67
CA LEU A 133 2.17 5.20 -13.60
C LEU A 133 1.55 4.78 -14.94
N ASN A 134 0.92 5.72 -15.66
CA ASN A 134 0.38 5.44 -16.98
C ASN A 134 1.46 4.99 -17.97
N ALA A 135 2.64 5.64 -17.95
CA ALA A 135 3.77 5.23 -18.76
C ALA A 135 4.25 3.82 -18.39
N LEU A 136 4.31 3.49 -17.10
CA LEU A 136 4.68 2.15 -16.61
C LEU A 136 3.71 1.08 -17.12
N MET A 137 2.40 1.34 -17.06
CA MET A 137 1.35 0.42 -17.52
C MET A 137 1.42 0.18 -19.03
N ARG A 138 1.69 1.21 -19.84
CA ARG A 138 1.87 1.04 -21.29
C ARG A 138 3.10 0.21 -21.68
N GLN A 139 4.08 0.11 -20.79
CA GLN A 139 5.36 -0.59 -21.04
C GLN A 139 5.38 -2.02 -20.49
N ASN A 140 4.40 -2.41 -19.67
CA ASN A 140 4.41 -3.70 -18.98
C ASN A 140 3.09 -4.43 -19.21
N ALA A 141 3.15 -5.74 -19.44
CA ALA A 141 1.94 -6.55 -19.60
C ALA A 141 1.13 -6.64 -18.30
N ARG A 142 1.80 -6.54 -17.15
CA ARG A 142 1.18 -6.56 -15.84
C ARG A 142 1.79 -5.53 -14.90
N VAL A 143 0.96 -4.78 -14.18
CA VAL A 143 1.40 -3.78 -13.19
C VAL A 143 0.56 -3.90 -11.92
N ILE A 144 1.22 -3.99 -10.76
CA ILE A 144 0.58 -3.91 -9.45
C ILE A 144 1.10 -2.65 -8.77
N VAL A 145 0.22 -1.70 -8.50
CA VAL A 145 0.52 -0.43 -7.83
C VAL A 145 -0.05 -0.44 -6.42
N LEU A 146 0.72 0.02 -5.44
CA LEU A 146 0.27 0.28 -4.09
C LEU A 146 0.50 1.76 -3.75
N GLY A 147 -0.56 2.44 -3.31
CA GLY A 147 -0.51 3.81 -2.81
C GLY A 147 -1.67 4.09 -1.86
N GLY A 148 -1.76 5.33 -1.40
CA GLY A 148 -2.84 5.77 -0.52
C GLY A 148 -4.22 5.62 -1.17
N ASN A 149 -5.22 5.33 -0.34
CA ASN A 149 -6.62 5.22 -0.79
C ASN A 149 -7.14 6.46 -1.52
N PHE A 150 -6.68 7.67 -1.15
CA PHE A 150 -6.98 8.89 -1.89
C PHE A 150 -6.34 8.88 -3.29
N HIS A 151 -5.04 8.61 -3.39
CA HIS A 151 -4.26 8.67 -4.64
C HIS A 151 -4.73 7.64 -5.67
N SER A 152 -5.21 6.50 -5.21
CA SER A 152 -5.69 5.40 -6.06
C SER A 152 -7.12 5.60 -6.60
N ARG A 153 -7.82 6.69 -6.29
CA ARG A 153 -9.19 6.92 -6.78
C ARG A 153 -9.22 7.23 -8.29
N ARG A 154 -10.34 6.87 -8.93
CA ARG A 154 -10.67 7.26 -10.32
C ARG A 154 -11.29 8.65 -10.42
N GLU A 155 -11.80 9.15 -9.32
CA GLU A 155 -12.57 10.38 -9.27
C GLU A 155 -12.16 11.25 -8.07
N PRO A 156 -12.18 12.59 -8.21
CA PRO A 156 -12.00 13.50 -7.10
C PRO A 156 -12.97 13.22 -5.94
N ILE A 157 -12.60 13.67 -4.74
CA ILE A 157 -13.54 13.75 -3.62
C ILE A 157 -14.25 15.09 -3.65
N GLU A 158 -15.53 15.10 -3.27
CA GLU A 158 -16.40 16.27 -3.38
C GLU A 158 -15.87 17.51 -2.64
N TRP A 159 -15.22 17.32 -1.50
CA TRP A 159 -14.67 18.41 -0.69
C TRP A 159 -13.25 18.87 -1.12
N MET A 160 -12.61 18.18 -2.08
CA MET A 160 -11.38 18.64 -2.75
C MET A 160 -11.55 18.59 -4.28
N PRO A 161 -12.51 19.34 -4.86
CA PRO A 161 -12.85 19.20 -6.27
C PRO A 161 -11.72 19.63 -7.22
N ASN A 162 -10.79 20.46 -6.73
CA ASN A 162 -9.67 20.99 -7.51
C ASN A 162 -8.46 20.05 -7.56
N VAL A 163 -8.43 18.99 -6.74
CA VAL A 163 -7.34 18.02 -6.72
C VAL A 163 -7.84 16.71 -7.33
N ARG A 164 -7.29 16.38 -8.50
CA ARG A 164 -7.54 15.09 -9.16
C ARG A 164 -6.51 14.07 -8.67
N PRO A 165 -6.94 12.95 -8.06
CA PRO A 165 -6.01 11.92 -7.60
C PRO A 165 -5.15 11.32 -8.71
N MET A 166 -3.98 10.76 -8.36
CA MET A 166 -3.07 10.08 -9.31
C MET A 166 -3.80 9.09 -10.21
N GLY A 167 -4.74 8.33 -9.64
CA GLY A 167 -5.54 7.32 -10.32
C GLY A 167 -6.39 7.87 -11.46
N THR A 168 -6.68 9.17 -11.50
CA THR A 168 -7.38 9.79 -12.64
C THR A 168 -6.54 9.82 -13.92
N TYR A 169 -5.21 9.64 -13.81
CA TYR A 169 -4.26 9.77 -14.93
C TYR A 169 -3.69 8.42 -15.41
N VAL A 170 -3.98 7.30 -14.74
CA VAL A 170 -3.34 5.99 -15.02
C VAL A 170 -3.96 5.24 -16.22
N GLY A 171 -5.06 5.74 -16.80
CA GLY A 171 -5.71 5.20 -18.01
C GLY A 171 -6.81 4.18 -17.71
N GLU A 172 -7.72 3.98 -18.67
CA GLU A 172 -8.98 3.26 -18.46
C GLU A 172 -8.83 1.75 -18.19
N GLY A 173 -7.73 1.12 -18.63
CA GLY A 173 -7.47 -0.31 -18.44
C GLY A 173 -7.01 -0.70 -17.03
N THR A 174 -6.87 0.25 -16.12
CA THR A 174 -6.45 -0.01 -14.74
C THR A 174 -7.66 -0.25 -13.84
N VAL A 175 -7.59 -1.29 -13.03
CA VAL A 175 -8.60 -1.58 -12.01
C VAL A 175 -8.16 -0.98 -10.68
N HIS A 176 -9.02 -0.13 -10.12
CA HIS A 176 -8.79 0.57 -8.86
C HIS A 176 -9.50 -0.14 -7.72
N VAL A 177 -8.77 -0.46 -6.66
CA VAL A 177 -9.29 -1.25 -5.54
C VAL A 177 -8.96 -0.56 -4.24
N ASP A 178 -9.96 -0.29 -3.43
CA ASP A 178 -9.78 0.17 -2.05
C ASP A 178 -9.68 -1.03 -1.10
N LEU A 179 -8.67 -1.06 -0.25
CA LEU A 179 -8.44 -2.13 0.73
C LEU A 179 -9.03 -1.72 2.07
N GLN A 180 -10.06 -2.44 2.53
CA GLN A 180 -10.77 -2.11 3.77
C GLN A 180 -10.81 -3.29 4.74
N ALA A 181 -10.87 -2.99 6.03
CA ALA A 181 -11.04 -3.97 7.09
C ALA A 181 -12.51 -4.08 7.49
N LEU A 182 -13.08 -5.28 7.35
CA LEU A 182 -14.47 -5.57 7.70
C LEU A 182 -14.72 -5.41 9.21
N GLU A 183 -13.82 -5.94 10.03
CA GLU A 183 -13.88 -5.87 11.50
C GLU A 183 -13.16 -4.64 12.08
N GLY A 184 -12.59 -3.78 11.22
CA GLY A 184 -11.78 -2.64 11.64
C GLY A 184 -10.40 -3.07 12.16
N GLY A 185 -9.89 -2.37 13.18
CA GLY A 185 -8.63 -2.73 13.82
C GLY A 185 -7.79 -1.51 14.15
N THR A 186 -6.51 -1.54 13.80
CA THR A 186 -5.56 -0.45 14.04
C THR A 186 -4.64 -0.21 12.85
N ALA A 187 -4.18 1.02 12.70
CA ALA A 187 -3.13 1.41 11.78
C ALA A 187 -2.19 2.40 12.47
N TRP A 188 -0.90 2.37 12.14
CA TRP A 188 0.04 3.37 12.64
C TRP A 188 -0.06 4.65 11.82
N ASN A 189 -0.55 5.72 12.44
CA ASN A 189 -0.64 7.02 11.77
C ASN A 189 -0.36 8.17 12.74
N CYS A 190 -0.03 9.32 12.19
CA CYS A 190 0.17 10.54 12.95
C CYS A 190 -1.11 11.37 12.89
N THR A 191 -1.62 11.75 14.05
CA THR A 191 -2.80 12.60 14.15
C THR A 191 -2.43 13.94 14.76
N SER A 192 -2.99 15.00 14.21
CA SER A 192 -2.99 16.32 14.84
C SER A 192 -4.43 16.80 14.87
N ARG A 193 -5.10 16.61 16.01
CA ARG A 193 -6.45 17.11 16.23
C ARG A 193 -6.38 18.43 17.00
N SER A 194 -6.92 19.48 16.41
CA SER A 194 -7.27 20.69 17.16
C SER A 194 -8.59 20.46 17.91
N THR A 195 -8.66 20.94 19.15
CA THR A 195 -9.91 21.08 19.90
C THR A 195 -10.27 22.56 19.95
N GLY A 196 -11.33 22.96 19.22
CA GLY A 196 -11.78 24.35 19.15
C GLY A 196 -10.97 25.20 18.15
N ASN A 197 -10.75 26.47 18.50
CA ASN A 197 -10.07 27.44 17.61
C ASN A 197 -8.55 27.51 17.81
N ALA A 198 -7.96 26.60 18.60
CA ALA A 198 -6.52 26.58 18.84
C ALA A 198 -5.75 26.02 17.62
N PRO A 199 -4.51 26.45 17.38
CA PRO A 199 -3.64 25.79 16.41
C PRO A 199 -3.51 24.30 16.74
N PRO A 200 -3.51 23.41 15.73
CA PRO A 200 -3.27 21.99 15.95
C PRO A 200 -1.92 21.76 16.67
N PRO A 201 -1.85 20.86 17.67
CA PRO A 201 -0.58 20.49 18.29
C PRO A 201 0.33 19.76 17.28
N PRO A 202 1.64 19.62 17.55
CA PRO A 202 2.50 18.75 16.77
C PRO A 202 1.86 17.35 16.61
N PRO A 203 1.94 16.73 15.42
CA PRO A 203 1.29 15.46 15.19
C PRO A 203 1.90 14.37 16.09
N THR A 204 1.02 13.59 16.74
CA THR A 204 1.43 12.44 17.56
C THR A 204 1.22 11.16 16.76
N CYS A 205 2.26 10.35 16.64
CA CYS A 205 2.26 9.10 15.88
C CYS A 205 2.09 7.92 16.83
N ALA A 206 1.06 7.10 16.59
CA ALA A 206 0.76 5.92 17.39
C ALA A 206 -0.10 4.93 16.58
N ALA A 207 -0.35 3.76 17.17
CA ALA A 207 -1.43 2.89 16.71
C ALA A 207 -2.77 3.58 16.98
N ASN A 208 -3.51 3.88 15.93
CA ASN A 208 -4.83 4.52 15.98
C ASN A 208 -5.89 3.55 15.47
N THR A 209 -7.07 3.58 16.10
CA THR A 209 -8.21 2.75 15.73
C THR A 209 -8.63 3.02 14.28
N GLN A 210 -8.79 1.95 13.53
CA GLN A 210 -9.50 1.92 12.26
C GLN A 210 -10.90 1.38 12.52
N LEU A 211 -11.91 2.15 12.09
CA LEU A 211 -13.30 1.75 12.27
C LEU A 211 -13.60 0.55 11.37
N ALA A 212 -14.41 -0.36 11.87
CA ALA A 212 -15.04 -1.38 11.05
C ALA A 212 -15.89 -0.71 9.97
N VAL A 213 -15.96 -1.32 8.79
CA VAL A 213 -16.85 -0.89 7.73
C VAL A 213 -17.96 -1.94 7.61
N PRO A 214 -19.13 -1.73 8.26
CA PRO A 214 -20.21 -2.70 8.22
C PRO A 214 -20.75 -2.85 6.80
N ARG A 215 -20.82 -4.08 6.30
CA ARG A 215 -21.21 -4.37 4.92
C ARG A 215 -22.29 -5.44 4.79
N GLY A 216 -23.31 -5.39 5.65
CA GLY A 216 -24.44 -6.32 5.61
C GLY A 216 -23.94 -7.78 5.61
N ASP A 217 -24.21 -8.50 4.52
CA ASP A 217 -23.84 -9.92 4.34
C ASP A 217 -22.42 -10.15 3.81
N ALA A 218 -21.62 -9.09 3.59
CA ALA A 218 -20.28 -9.21 3.03
C ALA A 218 -19.31 -9.90 4.00
N ARG A 219 -18.33 -10.59 3.43
CA ARG A 219 -17.40 -11.49 4.12
C ARG A 219 -15.96 -11.10 3.80
N VAL A 220 -15.06 -11.60 4.63
CA VAL A 220 -13.62 -11.53 4.36
C VAL A 220 -13.33 -12.23 3.03
N GLY A 221 -12.54 -11.57 2.17
CA GLY A 221 -12.22 -12.04 0.83
C GLY A 221 -13.23 -11.62 -0.24
N ASP A 222 -14.34 -10.96 0.13
CA ASP A 222 -15.25 -10.44 -0.89
C ASP A 222 -14.63 -9.27 -1.65
N LEU A 223 -14.86 -9.25 -2.97
CA LEU A 223 -14.56 -8.14 -3.85
C LEU A 223 -15.89 -7.51 -4.31
N ILE A 224 -16.27 -6.41 -3.67
CA ILE A 224 -17.55 -5.73 -3.88
C ILE A 224 -17.37 -4.43 -4.68
N SER A 225 -18.45 -3.80 -5.13
CA SER A 225 -18.34 -2.52 -5.85
C SER A 225 -17.73 -1.42 -4.96
N GLY A 226 -16.75 -0.70 -5.49
CA GLY A 226 -16.07 0.40 -4.80
C GLY A 226 -16.55 1.79 -5.19
N ARG A 227 -17.66 1.92 -5.93
CA ARG A 227 -18.09 3.19 -6.54
C ARG A 227 -18.26 4.32 -5.53
N GLU A 228 -18.79 4.02 -4.34
CA GLU A 228 -18.96 5.02 -3.27
C GLU A 228 -17.62 5.60 -2.78
N PHE A 229 -16.52 4.87 -2.99
CA PHE A 229 -15.16 5.28 -2.66
C PHE A 229 -14.39 5.85 -3.85
N GLY A 230 -15.01 5.94 -5.03
CA GLY A 230 -14.31 6.36 -6.25
C GLY A 230 -13.34 5.30 -6.78
N HIS A 231 -13.57 4.02 -6.45
CA HIS A 231 -12.82 2.87 -6.95
C HIS A 231 -13.74 1.94 -7.75
N ASP A 232 -13.17 1.01 -8.51
CA ASP A 232 -13.97 -0.02 -9.19
C ASP A 232 -14.46 -1.06 -8.17
N TYR A 233 -13.57 -1.44 -7.25
CA TYR A 233 -13.85 -2.43 -6.21
C TYR A 233 -13.38 -2.00 -4.83
N VAL A 234 -13.96 -2.63 -3.81
CA VAL A 234 -13.41 -2.73 -2.46
C VAL A 234 -13.09 -4.19 -2.21
N TYR A 235 -11.88 -4.47 -1.72
CA TYR A 235 -11.51 -5.80 -1.24
C TYR A 235 -11.56 -5.83 0.28
N LEU A 236 -12.35 -6.76 0.83
CA LEU A 236 -12.61 -6.84 2.26
C LEU A 236 -11.62 -7.76 2.95
N MET A 237 -10.68 -7.14 3.66
CA MET A 237 -9.76 -7.81 4.57
C MET A 237 -10.45 -8.01 5.92
N LYS A 238 -9.98 -8.97 6.73
CA LYS A 238 -10.61 -9.24 8.03
C LYS A 238 -10.49 -8.06 8.97
N SER A 239 -9.25 -7.70 9.29
CA SER A 239 -8.90 -6.67 10.25
C SER A 239 -7.54 -6.09 9.91
N PHE A 240 -7.23 -4.92 10.44
CA PHE A 240 -5.89 -4.33 10.36
C PHE A 240 -5.19 -4.31 11.71
N THR A 241 -3.87 -4.52 11.67
CA THR A 241 -2.97 -4.35 12.80
C THR A 241 -1.95 -3.27 12.47
N ALA A 242 -1.72 -2.35 13.40
CA ALA A 242 -0.75 -1.29 13.21
C ALA A 242 0.67 -1.87 13.02
N SER A 243 1.33 -1.48 11.93
CA SER A 243 2.76 -1.66 11.73
C SER A 243 3.47 -0.36 12.06
N PRO A 244 4.26 -0.30 13.14
CA PRO A 244 4.96 0.93 13.52
C PRO A 244 6.12 1.23 12.54
N PRO A 245 6.68 2.45 12.52
CA PRO A 245 7.76 2.82 11.62
C PRO A 245 9.03 2.01 11.89
N LEU A 246 9.84 1.82 10.84
CA LEU A 246 11.11 1.11 10.92
C LEU A 246 12.03 1.70 11.99
N LYS A 247 12.12 3.03 12.03
CA LYS A 247 12.87 3.78 13.05
C LYS A 247 11.87 4.40 14.01
N GLN A 248 11.80 3.85 15.22
CA GLN A 248 11.05 4.45 16.33
C GLN A 248 11.74 5.75 16.78
N PRO A 249 11.00 6.71 17.38
CA PRO A 249 11.63 7.83 18.06
C PRO A 249 12.57 7.31 19.15
N GLN A 250 13.77 7.92 19.26
CA GLN A 250 14.65 7.70 20.41
C GLN A 250 14.12 8.42 21.65
#